data_AF-A0A212EN76-F1
#
_entry.id   AF-A0A212EN76-F1
#
_cell.length_a   1.000
_cell.length_b   1.000
_cell.length_c   1.000
_cell.angle_alpha   90.00
_cell.angle_beta   90.00
_cell.angle_gamma   90.00
#
_symmetry.space_group_name_H-M   'P 1'
#
loop_
_entity.id
_entity.type
_entity.pdbx_description
1 polymer ?
#
loop_
_entity_poly.entity_id
_entity_poly.type
_entity_poly.pdbx_seq_one_letter_code
_entity_poly.pdbx_strand_id
1 'polypeptide(L)'
;MVMVAPALFVNHGGGPMPLLGEKDHLGLTKFLRDEVKKHVNLKEIKAIVLVTAHWEESEVTISSGDRHELYFDYYGFPPETYKYKYDAPGDPELAKRIQTALKKAGIHSKLDPKRGWDHGVFVPMLLINPAADIPIIQISVLSNQDPEEHYNIGQVLKQFRKEGIAIFGSGMSYHNMREFFYGRNAGRVVNEEFDEFLNDACTSGNSVRKEKLLLWDQQPGAREAHPTRAAEHLMPLIVIAGAGGDGPGERIFNWDMSGTEVTISSGDRHELYFDYYGFPPETYKYKYDAPGDPELAKRIQTALKKAGIHSKLDPKRGWDHGVFVPMLLINPAADIPIIQISVLSNQDPEEHYNIGQVLKQFRKEGIAIFGSGMSYHNMREFFYGRNAGRVVNEEFDEFLNDACTSGNSVRKEKLLLWDQQPGAREAHPTRAAEHLMPLIVIAGAGGDGPGERIFNWDMSGTFRLSGFIWKND
;
A
#
# COMPACT_ATOMS: atom_id res chain seq x y z
N MET A 1 36.26 -6.24 3.24
CA MET A 1 35.42 -5.58 4.26
C MET A 1 34.63 -6.67 4.96
N VAL A 2 34.56 -6.71 6.30
CA VAL A 2 33.70 -7.68 6.99
C VAL A 2 32.25 -7.33 6.66
N MET A 3 31.51 -8.26 6.06
CA MET A 3 30.09 -8.07 5.75
C MET A 3 29.31 -7.91 7.06
N VAL A 4 28.47 -6.88 7.14
CA VAL A 4 27.57 -6.64 8.26
C VAL A 4 26.15 -6.81 7.73
N ALA A 5 25.47 -7.86 8.17
CA ALA A 5 24.10 -8.15 7.75
C ALA A 5 23.14 -7.01 8.17
N PRO A 6 22.02 -6.82 7.45
CA PRO A 6 21.12 -5.71 7.69
C PRO A 6 20.32 -5.86 9.00
N ALA A 7 19.88 -4.72 9.52
CA ALA A 7 18.82 -4.63 10.51
C ALA A 7 17.64 -3.93 9.83
N LEU A 8 16.47 -4.57 9.76
CA LEU A 8 15.34 -4.11 8.94
C LEU A 8 14.05 -4.17 9.76
N PHE A 9 13.30 -3.07 9.82
CA PHE A 9 11.92 -3.08 10.31
C PHE A 9 10.96 -3.05 9.13
N VAL A 10 9.89 -3.84 9.19
CA VAL A 10 8.80 -3.83 8.20
C VAL A 10 7.45 -3.76 8.89
N ASN A 11 6.53 -3.03 8.26
CA ASN A 11 5.10 -3.16 8.57
C ASN A 11 4.61 -4.50 8.04
N HIS A 12 3.88 -5.31 8.82
CA HIS A 12 3.42 -6.63 8.35
C HIS A 12 2.00 -6.67 7.79
N GLY A 13 1.20 -5.61 7.97
CA GLY A 13 -0.19 -5.56 7.51
C GLY A 13 -1.18 -6.40 8.33
N GLY A 14 -2.48 -6.32 8.05
CA GLY A 14 -3.48 -7.02 8.85
C GLY A 14 -3.63 -8.49 8.43
N GLY A 15 -3.29 -9.45 9.30
CA GLY A 15 -3.49 -10.88 9.04
C GLY A 15 -2.92 -11.31 7.68
N PRO A 16 -3.69 -12.03 6.83
CA PRO A 16 -3.23 -12.47 5.51
C PRO A 16 -3.43 -11.42 4.40
N MET A 17 -3.90 -10.21 4.71
CA MET A 17 -4.28 -9.20 3.69
C MET A 17 -3.17 -8.90 2.66
N PRO A 18 -1.87 -8.77 3.03
CA PRO A 18 -0.80 -8.58 2.05
C PRO A 18 -0.64 -9.75 1.06
N LEU A 19 -1.06 -10.97 1.43
CA LEU A 19 -1.02 -12.12 0.53
C LEU A 19 -2.24 -12.18 -0.39
N LEU A 20 -3.34 -11.56 -0.01
CA LEU A 20 -4.58 -11.52 -0.79
C LEU A 20 -4.55 -10.51 -1.94
N GLY A 21 -3.55 -9.62 -1.97
CA GLY A 21 -3.47 -8.58 -3.00
C GLY A 21 -4.56 -7.50 -2.86
N GLU A 22 -5.08 -7.34 -1.65
CA GLU A 22 -6.09 -6.33 -1.32
C GLU A 22 -5.55 -4.93 -1.57
N LYS A 23 -6.41 -4.06 -2.12
CA LYS A 23 -6.02 -2.74 -2.64
C LYS A 23 -5.27 -1.89 -1.62
N ASP A 24 -5.75 -1.88 -0.38
CA ASP A 24 -5.19 -1.11 0.73
C ASP A 24 -3.79 -1.62 1.17
N HIS A 25 -3.44 -2.87 0.80
CA HIS A 25 -2.17 -3.52 1.11
C HIS A 25 -1.25 -3.67 -0.10
N LEU A 26 -1.64 -3.21 -1.29
CA LEU A 26 -0.84 -3.36 -2.52
C LEU A 26 0.54 -2.69 -2.39
N GLY A 27 0.60 -1.49 -1.82
CA GLY A 27 1.86 -0.79 -1.59
C GLY A 27 2.82 -1.59 -0.71
N LEU A 28 2.30 -2.13 0.39
CA LEU A 28 3.07 -2.98 1.30
C LEU A 28 3.51 -4.28 0.61
N THR A 29 2.59 -4.94 -0.10
CA THR A 29 2.84 -6.19 -0.83
C THR A 29 3.97 -6.02 -1.84
N LYS A 30 3.91 -4.95 -2.64
CA LYS A 30 4.95 -4.60 -3.61
C LYS A 30 6.27 -4.30 -2.92
N PHE A 31 6.26 -3.54 -1.82
CA PHE A 31 7.48 -3.25 -1.07
C PHE A 31 8.16 -4.54 -0.58
N LEU A 32 7.42 -5.40 0.11
CA LEU A 32 7.94 -6.65 0.67
C LEU A 32 8.47 -7.60 -0.43
N ARG A 33 7.75 -7.72 -1.55
CA ARG A 33 8.08 -8.64 -2.65
C ARG A 33 9.19 -8.12 -3.57
N ASP A 34 9.15 -6.83 -3.91
CA ASP A 34 9.90 -6.29 -5.04
C ASP A 34 10.99 -5.28 -4.62
N GLU A 35 10.82 -4.60 -3.49
CA GLU A 35 11.72 -3.52 -3.07
C GLU A 35 12.71 -3.97 -1.99
N VAL A 36 12.30 -4.82 -1.03
CA VAL A 36 13.20 -5.29 0.05
C VAL A 36 14.49 -5.91 -0.50
N LYS A 37 14.42 -6.67 -1.60
CA LYS A 37 15.59 -7.29 -2.26
C LYS A 37 16.61 -6.29 -2.83
N LYS A 38 16.23 -5.02 -3.01
CA LYS A 38 17.14 -3.94 -3.43
C LYS A 38 17.98 -3.42 -2.26
N HIS A 39 17.50 -3.59 -1.03
CA HIS A 39 18.16 -3.15 0.20
C HIS A 39 18.81 -4.30 0.97
N VAL A 40 18.34 -5.53 0.73
CA VAL A 40 18.79 -6.75 1.43
C VAL A 40 19.21 -7.81 0.42
N ASN A 41 20.50 -8.12 0.37
CA ASN A 41 20.98 -9.27 -0.41
C ASN A 41 20.78 -10.57 0.38
N LEU A 42 19.63 -11.21 0.18
CA LEU A 42 19.26 -12.46 0.86
C LEU A 42 20.29 -13.59 0.68
N LYS A 43 21.03 -13.62 -0.45
CA LYS A 43 22.04 -14.65 -0.73
C LYS A 43 23.26 -14.59 0.20
N GLU A 44 23.46 -13.46 0.87
CA GLU A 44 24.58 -13.25 1.81
C GLU A 44 24.18 -13.49 3.26
N ILE A 45 22.89 -13.67 3.54
CA ILE A 45 22.37 -13.87 4.89
C ILE A 45 22.44 -15.36 5.25
N LYS A 46 22.99 -15.65 6.43
CA LYS A 46 23.09 -17.02 6.96
C LYS A 46 21.89 -17.44 7.79
N ALA A 47 21.25 -16.48 8.47
CA ALA A 47 20.06 -16.67 9.28
C ALA A 47 19.38 -15.31 9.53
N ILE A 48 18.10 -15.33 9.90
CA ILE A 48 17.32 -14.15 10.28
C ILE A 48 16.87 -14.31 11.73
N VAL A 49 17.20 -13.34 12.57
CA VAL A 49 16.56 -13.16 13.88
C VAL A 49 15.40 -12.22 13.68
N LEU A 50 14.16 -12.70 13.86
CA LEU A 50 12.94 -11.96 13.59
C LEU A 50 12.18 -11.65 14.90
N VAL A 51 12.10 -10.38 15.25
CA VAL A 51 11.33 -9.89 16.40
C VAL A 51 9.92 -9.54 15.93
N THR A 52 8.91 -10.19 16.48
CA THR A 52 7.51 -10.04 16.03
C THR A 52 6.63 -9.45 17.13
N ALA A 53 5.73 -8.54 16.76
CA ALA A 53 4.73 -7.96 17.66
C ALA A 53 3.69 -8.97 18.16
N HIS A 54 3.47 -10.07 17.42
CA HIS A 54 2.43 -11.08 17.74
C HIS A 54 2.90 -12.16 18.73
N TRP A 55 4.03 -11.92 19.38
CA TRP A 55 4.51 -12.74 20.48
C TRP A 55 4.96 -11.85 21.62
N GLU A 56 4.08 -11.66 22.61
CA GLU A 56 4.31 -10.81 23.77
C GLU A 56 4.48 -11.69 25.02
N GLU A 57 5.56 -11.48 25.77
CA GLU A 57 5.92 -12.30 26.94
C GLU A 57 6.45 -11.41 28.07
N SER A 58 6.44 -11.91 29.32
CA SER A 58 7.01 -11.17 30.47
C SER A 58 8.54 -11.21 30.52
N GLU A 59 9.17 -12.14 29.78
CA GLU A 59 10.61 -12.23 29.59
C GLU A 59 10.90 -12.59 28.13
N VAL A 60 12.10 -12.25 27.63
CA VAL A 60 12.43 -12.47 26.23
C VAL A 60 12.40 -13.96 25.90
N THR A 61 11.53 -14.36 24.98
CA THR A 61 11.37 -15.76 24.59
C THR A 61 11.83 -15.95 23.15
N ILE A 62 12.60 -17.02 22.92
CA ILE A 62 13.30 -17.27 21.66
C ILE A 62 12.87 -18.62 21.11
N SER A 63 12.43 -18.68 19.86
CA SER A 63 12.14 -19.96 19.20
C SER A 63 13.43 -20.78 19.06
N SER A 64 13.35 -22.08 19.34
CA SER A 64 14.54 -22.94 19.42
C SER A 64 14.36 -24.33 18.81
N GLY A 65 13.26 -24.54 18.08
CA GLY A 65 13.05 -25.72 17.26
C GLY A 65 13.91 -25.69 16.01
N ASP A 66 14.11 -26.85 15.40
CA ASP A 66 14.71 -26.97 14.06
C ASP A 66 13.67 -26.81 12.94
N ARG A 67 12.39 -27.02 13.28
CA ARG A 67 11.20 -26.83 12.43
C ARG A 67 10.04 -26.28 13.26
N HIS A 68 9.18 -25.51 12.61
CA HIS A 68 8.07 -24.83 13.25
C HIS A 68 6.82 -24.89 12.36
N GLU A 69 5.67 -25.12 12.97
CA GLU A 69 4.39 -24.99 12.27
C GLU A 69 4.01 -23.50 12.13
N LEU A 70 3.11 -23.18 11.19
CA LEU A 70 2.49 -21.86 11.17
C LEU A 70 1.49 -21.75 12.32
N TYR A 71 1.53 -20.62 13.01
CA TYR A 71 0.56 -20.23 14.03
C TYR A 71 -0.37 -19.17 13.44
N PHE A 72 -1.57 -19.57 13.04
CA PHE A 72 -2.57 -18.66 12.49
C PHE A 72 -3.27 -17.88 13.61
N ASP A 73 -2.75 -16.71 13.92
CA ASP A 73 -3.21 -15.79 14.96
C ASP A 73 -4.22 -14.74 14.46
N TYR A 74 -4.83 -14.98 13.29
CA TYR A 74 -5.90 -14.18 12.70
C TYR A 74 -7.14 -15.02 12.36
N TYR A 75 -8.31 -14.37 12.34
CA TYR A 75 -9.61 -15.03 12.20
C TYR A 75 -10.52 -14.28 11.22
N GLY A 76 -11.51 -14.97 10.65
CA GLY A 76 -12.54 -14.36 9.79
C GLY A 76 -12.16 -14.18 8.32
N PHE A 77 -11.03 -14.75 7.89
CA PHE A 77 -10.57 -14.69 6.50
C PHE A 77 -11.01 -15.92 5.67
N PRO A 78 -10.93 -15.86 4.33
CA PRO A 78 -11.26 -17.00 3.48
C PRO A 78 -10.48 -18.28 3.86
N PRO A 79 -11.08 -19.49 3.77
CA PRO A 79 -10.46 -20.75 4.20
C PRO A 79 -9.11 -21.07 3.53
N GLU A 80 -8.87 -20.56 2.32
CA GLU A 80 -7.61 -20.70 1.59
C GLU A 80 -6.43 -20.03 2.29
N THR A 81 -6.66 -18.98 3.08
CA THR A 81 -5.58 -18.29 3.82
C THR A 81 -4.99 -19.15 4.94
N TYR A 82 -5.79 -20.07 5.49
CA TYR A 82 -5.34 -21.05 6.50
C TYR A 82 -4.61 -22.26 5.90
N LYS A 83 -4.43 -22.30 4.57
CA LYS A 83 -3.69 -23.35 3.88
C LYS A 83 -2.29 -22.93 3.46
N TYR A 84 -1.88 -21.69 3.76
CA TYR A 84 -0.52 -21.25 3.51
C TYR A 84 0.49 -22.15 4.20
N LYS A 85 1.65 -22.28 3.58
CA LYS A 85 2.80 -23.00 4.11
C LYS A 85 4.03 -22.15 3.92
N TYR A 86 4.83 -22.10 4.96
CA TYR A 86 6.19 -21.63 4.94
C TYR A 86 6.95 -22.72 5.71
N ASP A 87 8.13 -23.14 5.27
CA ASP A 87 8.93 -24.18 5.96
C ASP A 87 10.41 -23.76 6.06
N ALA A 88 10.64 -22.55 6.54
CA ALA A 88 11.97 -22.09 6.88
C ALA A 88 12.58 -22.96 8.00
N PRO A 89 13.86 -23.36 7.92
CA PRO A 89 14.47 -24.06 9.04
C PRO A 89 14.56 -23.13 10.27
N GLY A 90 14.49 -23.69 11.47
CA GLY A 90 14.98 -23.03 12.67
C GLY A 90 16.49 -23.20 12.82
N ASP A 91 17.09 -22.53 13.81
CA ASP A 91 18.50 -22.74 14.20
C ASP A 91 18.62 -22.83 15.73
N PRO A 92 18.51 -24.04 16.30
CA PRO A 92 18.60 -24.25 17.74
C PRO A 92 19.95 -23.84 18.35
N GLU A 93 21.05 -23.88 17.58
CA GLU A 93 22.36 -23.48 18.07
C GLU A 93 22.43 -21.95 18.19
N LEU A 94 22.02 -21.24 17.14
CA LEU A 94 21.94 -19.78 17.17
C LEU A 94 20.96 -19.28 18.25
N ALA A 95 19.82 -19.93 18.44
CA ALA A 95 18.88 -19.60 19.52
C ALA A 95 19.55 -19.66 20.90
N LYS A 96 20.34 -20.71 21.18
CA LYS A 96 21.11 -20.84 22.44
C LYS A 96 22.18 -19.75 22.58
N ARG A 97 22.85 -19.39 21.48
CA ARG A 97 23.86 -18.32 21.46
C ARG A 97 23.24 -16.96 21.76
N ILE A 98 22.07 -16.67 21.19
CA ILE A 98 21.28 -15.45 21.47
C ILE A 98 20.88 -15.42 22.95
N GLN A 99 20.31 -16.50 23.48
CA GLN A 99 19.95 -16.57 24.90
C GLN A 99 21.16 -16.32 25.81
N THR A 100 22.31 -16.93 25.49
CA THR A 100 23.54 -16.74 26.24
C THR A 100 24.00 -15.28 26.23
N ALA A 101 23.92 -14.62 25.06
CA ALA A 101 24.27 -13.22 24.92
C ALA A 101 23.35 -12.29 25.73
N LEU A 102 22.03 -12.55 25.70
CA LEU A 102 21.05 -11.81 26.48
C LEU A 102 21.29 -11.97 27.99
N LYS A 103 21.49 -13.20 28.46
CA LYS A 103 21.80 -13.49 29.87
C LYS A 103 23.09 -12.80 30.33
N LYS A 104 24.13 -12.78 29.49
CA LYS A 104 25.38 -12.07 29.79
C LYS A 104 25.19 -10.55 29.93
N ALA A 105 24.21 -9.99 29.22
CA ALA A 105 23.82 -8.58 29.32
C ALA A 105 22.83 -8.31 30.46
N GLY A 106 22.48 -9.31 31.27
CA GLY A 106 21.50 -9.17 32.36
C GLY A 106 20.04 -9.23 31.91
N ILE A 107 19.75 -9.59 30.66
CA ILE A 107 18.40 -9.70 30.13
C ILE A 107 17.88 -11.13 30.33
N HIS A 108 16.81 -11.27 31.10
CA HIS A 108 16.16 -12.56 31.33
C HIS A 108 15.57 -13.10 30.03
N SER A 109 15.82 -14.39 29.76
CA SER A 109 15.36 -15.03 28.54
C SER A 109 15.22 -16.54 28.65
N LYS A 110 14.20 -17.07 27.97
CA LYS A 110 13.90 -18.51 27.87
C LYS A 110 13.84 -18.97 26.40
N LEU A 111 13.99 -20.27 26.19
CA LEU A 111 13.88 -20.90 24.88
C LEU A 111 12.52 -21.61 24.77
N ASP A 112 11.87 -21.50 23.63
CA ASP A 112 10.64 -22.23 23.31
C ASP A 112 10.85 -23.09 22.05
N PRO A 113 10.90 -24.43 22.17
CA PRO A 113 11.07 -25.32 21.02
C PRO A 113 9.77 -25.57 20.25
N LYS A 114 8.61 -25.10 20.73
CA LYS A 114 7.28 -25.40 20.18
C LYS A 114 6.57 -24.19 19.56
N ARG A 115 7.08 -22.96 19.75
CA ARG A 115 6.48 -21.75 19.17
C ARG A 115 6.34 -21.88 17.65
N GLY A 116 5.13 -21.78 17.11
CA GLY A 116 4.90 -21.66 15.67
C GLY A 116 5.12 -20.23 15.17
N TRP A 117 5.34 -20.06 13.86
CA TRP A 117 5.48 -18.74 13.24
C TRP A 117 4.11 -18.06 13.14
N ASP A 118 3.92 -16.95 13.86
CA ASP A 118 2.74 -16.09 13.69
C ASP A 118 2.75 -15.34 12.36
N HIS A 119 1.63 -14.68 12.02
CA HIS A 119 1.55 -13.95 10.76
C HIS A 119 2.56 -12.81 10.64
N GLY A 120 2.98 -12.21 11.75
CA GLY A 120 4.09 -11.26 11.76
C GLY A 120 5.39 -11.86 11.24
N VAL A 121 5.57 -13.17 11.35
CA VAL A 121 6.69 -13.90 10.74
C VAL A 121 6.37 -14.35 9.33
N PHE A 122 5.36 -15.22 9.13
CA PHE A 122 5.25 -15.94 7.86
C PHE A 122 4.66 -15.09 6.72
N VAL A 123 3.84 -14.06 7.00
CA VAL A 123 3.24 -13.23 5.94
C VAL A 123 4.29 -12.37 5.24
N PRO A 124 5.12 -11.57 5.96
CA PRO A 124 6.21 -10.85 5.32
C PRO A 124 7.21 -11.79 4.64
N MET A 125 7.52 -12.93 5.27
CA MET A 125 8.55 -13.84 4.77
C MET A 125 8.13 -14.64 3.54
N LEU A 126 6.83 -14.93 3.36
CA LEU A 126 6.28 -15.45 2.10
C LEU A 126 6.47 -14.48 0.92
N LEU A 127 6.57 -13.18 1.19
CA LEU A 127 6.80 -12.15 0.17
C LEU A 127 8.31 -11.86 -0.02
N ILE A 128 9.06 -11.75 1.08
CA ILE A 128 10.50 -11.41 1.07
C ILE A 128 11.35 -12.59 0.62
N ASN A 129 11.17 -13.77 1.24
CA ASN A 129 11.93 -14.98 0.93
C ASN A 129 10.98 -16.18 0.69
N PRO A 130 10.26 -16.23 -0.45
CA PRO A 130 9.32 -17.31 -0.74
C PRO A 130 9.97 -18.69 -0.82
N ALA A 131 11.29 -18.78 -1.02
CA ALA A 131 12.02 -20.05 -1.06
C ALA A 131 12.09 -20.75 0.29
N ALA A 132 11.89 -20.01 1.40
CA ALA A 132 11.93 -20.54 2.77
C ALA A 132 13.24 -21.32 3.08
N ASP A 133 14.35 -20.86 2.52
CA ASP A 133 15.66 -21.53 2.57
C ASP A 133 16.65 -20.89 3.56
N ILE A 134 16.27 -19.76 4.19
CA ILE A 134 17.08 -19.07 5.21
C ILE A 134 16.54 -19.44 6.61
N PRO A 135 17.42 -19.89 7.54
CA PRO A 135 17.01 -20.16 8.91
C PRO A 135 16.41 -18.95 9.63
N ILE A 136 15.33 -19.15 10.40
CA ILE A 136 14.65 -18.11 11.18
C ILE A 136 14.68 -18.44 12.67
N ILE A 137 14.97 -17.43 13.48
CA ILE A 137 14.84 -17.44 14.94
C ILE A 137 13.89 -16.33 15.31
N GLN A 138 12.71 -16.69 15.78
CA GLN A 138 11.70 -15.75 16.24
C GLN A 138 11.99 -15.32 17.69
N ILE A 139 11.80 -14.04 18.00
CA ILE A 139 11.95 -13.48 19.35
C ILE A 139 10.69 -12.69 19.73
N SER A 140 10.23 -12.87 20.97
CA SER A 140 9.09 -12.14 21.54
C SER A 140 9.44 -10.68 21.87
N VAL A 141 8.43 -9.83 21.92
CA VAL A 141 8.49 -8.52 22.59
C VAL A 141 8.11 -8.65 24.07
N LEU A 142 8.46 -7.66 24.88
CA LEU A 142 8.15 -7.65 26.32
C LEU A 142 6.81 -6.96 26.59
N SER A 143 6.00 -7.58 27.45
CA SER A 143 4.64 -7.10 27.77
C SER A 143 4.59 -5.79 28.58
N ASN A 144 5.72 -5.37 29.14
CA ASN A 144 5.85 -4.07 29.78
C ASN A 144 5.94 -2.91 28.78
N GLN A 145 6.21 -3.19 27.50
CA GLN A 145 6.36 -2.22 26.41
C GLN A 145 7.41 -1.13 26.73
N ASP A 146 8.42 -1.46 27.54
CA ASP A 146 9.47 -0.51 27.94
C ASP A 146 10.44 -0.27 26.77
N PRO A 147 10.55 0.96 26.24
CA PRO A 147 11.39 1.24 25.08
C PRO A 147 12.89 1.06 25.36
N GLU A 148 13.35 1.27 26.60
CA GLU A 148 14.75 1.07 26.94
C GLU A 148 15.12 -0.41 27.01
N GLU A 149 14.26 -1.24 27.60
CA GLU A 149 14.46 -2.68 27.60
C GLU A 149 14.51 -3.24 26.17
N HIS A 150 13.59 -2.81 25.30
CA HIS A 150 13.59 -3.21 23.88
C HIS A 150 14.82 -2.71 23.12
N TYR A 151 15.25 -1.46 23.34
CA TYR A 151 16.47 -0.94 22.71
C TYR A 151 17.71 -1.75 23.14
N ASN A 152 17.78 -2.14 24.41
CA ASN A 152 18.88 -2.93 24.97
C ASN A 152 18.91 -4.36 24.40
N ILE A 153 17.75 -4.99 24.14
CA ILE A 153 17.69 -6.25 23.38
C ILE A 153 18.37 -6.07 22.02
N GLY A 154 18.03 -4.99 21.30
CA GLY A 154 18.63 -4.64 20.01
C GLY A 154 20.15 -4.50 20.06
N GLN A 155 20.66 -3.82 21.10
CA GLN A 155 22.10 -3.65 21.30
C GLN A 155 22.83 -4.99 21.49
N VAL A 156 22.21 -5.96 22.18
CA VAL A 156 22.77 -7.31 22.29
C VAL A 156 22.75 -8.03 20.94
N LEU A 157 21.65 -7.92 20.19
CA LEU A 157 21.49 -8.58 18.89
C LEU A 157 22.44 -8.02 17.81
N LYS A 158 22.84 -6.75 17.91
CA LYS A 158 23.77 -6.06 16.97
C LYS A 158 25.02 -6.88 16.67
N GLN A 159 25.56 -7.63 17.65
CA GLN A 159 26.82 -8.37 17.50
C GLN A 159 26.75 -9.48 16.43
N PHE A 160 25.59 -10.12 16.29
CA PHE A 160 25.38 -11.24 15.36
C PHE A 160 25.39 -10.79 13.89
N ARG A 161 25.16 -9.49 13.63
CA ARG A 161 25.19 -8.93 12.28
C ARG A 161 26.53 -9.12 11.58
N LYS A 162 27.64 -9.07 12.32
CA LYS A 162 29.00 -9.29 11.79
C LYS A 162 29.25 -10.75 11.38
N GLU A 163 28.37 -11.67 11.76
CA GLU A 163 28.45 -13.08 11.41
C GLU A 163 27.64 -13.44 10.16
N GLY A 164 26.91 -12.48 9.60
CA GLY A 164 25.97 -12.68 8.47
C GLY A 164 24.53 -12.96 8.92
N ILE A 165 24.18 -12.65 10.17
CA ILE A 165 22.82 -12.85 10.72
C ILE A 165 22.05 -11.54 10.63
N ALA A 166 20.98 -11.52 9.83
CA ALA A 166 20.13 -10.33 9.70
C ALA A 166 19.18 -10.23 10.91
N ILE A 167 18.87 -9.00 11.34
CA ILE A 167 17.93 -8.75 12.44
C ILE A 167 16.70 -8.05 11.87
N PHE A 168 15.57 -8.77 11.80
CA PHE A 168 14.32 -8.26 11.25
C PHE A 168 13.33 -7.95 12.37
N GLY A 169 12.60 -6.86 12.23
CA GLY A 169 11.51 -6.46 13.12
C GLY A 169 10.23 -6.42 12.32
N SER A 170 9.20 -7.10 12.80
CA SER A 170 7.90 -7.17 12.15
C SER A 170 6.83 -6.63 13.09
N GLY A 171 6.28 -5.47 12.74
CA GLY A 171 5.30 -4.75 13.55
C GLY A 171 4.48 -3.80 12.69
N MET A 172 4.12 -2.63 13.25
CA MET A 172 3.55 -1.51 12.51
C MET A 172 3.97 -0.15 13.09
N SER A 173 4.23 0.84 12.25
CA SER A 173 4.43 2.24 12.68
C SER A 173 3.12 2.90 13.14
N TYR A 174 1.97 2.35 12.76
CA TYR A 174 0.64 2.72 13.23
C TYR A 174 -0.18 1.46 13.56
N HIS A 175 -0.71 1.35 14.78
CA HIS A 175 -1.52 0.21 15.20
C HIS A 175 -2.60 0.62 16.23
N ASN A 176 -3.64 1.29 15.75
CA ASN A 176 -4.83 1.58 16.55
C ASN A 176 -6.04 0.84 15.98
N MET A 177 -6.28 -0.37 16.49
CA MET A 177 -7.38 -1.23 16.02
C MET A 177 -8.76 -0.61 16.26
N ARG A 178 -8.91 0.27 17.27
CA ARG A 178 -10.18 0.96 17.51
C ARG A 178 -10.47 1.95 16.39
N GLU A 179 -9.47 2.72 15.96
CA GLU A 179 -9.61 3.62 14.81
C GLU A 179 -9.80 2.81 13.53
N PHE A 180 -9.07 1.70 13.34
CA PHE A 180 -9.23 0.84 12.17
C PHE A 180 -10.65 0.26 12.02
N PHE A 181 -11.28 -0.17 13.13
CA PHE A 181 -12.63 -0.77 13.10
C PHE A 181 -13.78 0.22 13.25
N TYR A 182 -13.58 1.35 13.93
CA TYR A 182 -14.67 2.27 14.33
C TYR A 182 -14.39 3.74 13.99
N GLY A 183 -13.22 4.05 13.43
CA GLY A 183 -12.72 5.41 13.22
C GLY A 183 -13.55 6.21 12.22
N ARG A 184 -13.89 7.43 12.65
CA ARG A 184 -14.70 8.44 11.94
C ARG A 184 -13.90 9.29 10.95
N ASN A 185 -12.66 8.91 10.63
CA ASN A 185 -11.74 9.67 9.77
C ASN A 185 -11.53 8.97 8.42
N ALA A 186 -12.62 8.68 7.71
CA ALA A 186 -12.52 8.29 6.31
C ALA A 186 -11.83 9.44 5.53
N GLY A 187 -10.67 9.16 4.92
CA GLY A 187 -9.98 10.10 4.03
C GLY A 187 -8.86 10.96 4.64
N ARG A 188 -8.27 10.60 5.79
CA ARG A 188 -7.10 11.33 6.36
C ARG A 188 -6.02 10.40 6.88
N VAL A 189 -4.74 10.77 6.66
CA VAL A 189 -3.61 10.22 7.43
C VAL A 189 -3.69 10.73 8.86
N VAL A 190 -3.97 9.84 9.82
CA VAL A 190 -4.18 10.23 11.22
C VAL A 190 -2.89 10.28 12.04
N ASN A 191 -1.77 9.84 11.48
CA ASN A 191 -0.50 9.66 12.17
C ASN A 191 0.71 10.31 11.48
N GLU A 192 0.51 11.31 10.61
CA GLU A 192 1.58 11.94 9.83
C GLU A 192 2.68 12.53 10.74
N GLU A 193 2.30 13.24 11.80
CA GLU A 193 3.26 13.82 12.77
C GLU A 193 4.10 12.74 13.46
N PHE A 194 3.48 11.61 13.82
CA PHE A 194 4.17 10.52 14.47
C PHE A 194 5.06 9.74 13.49
N ASP A 195 4.61 9.53 12.25
CA ASP A 195 5.43 8.90 11.21
C ASP A 195 6.69 9.73 10.91
N GLU A 196 6.55 11.05 10.78
CA GLU A 196 7.70 11.93 10.58
C GLU A 196 8.62 11.98 11.80
N PHE A 197 8.08 11.92 13.02
CA PHE A 197 8.90 11.73 14.23
C PHE A 197 9.71 10.42 14.17
N LEU A 198 9.07 9.30 13.82
CA LEU A 198 9.76 8.01 13.71
C LEU A 198 10.84 8.03 12.63
N ASN A 199 10.57 8.66 11.49
CA ASN A 199 11.53 8.88 10.42
C ASN A 199 12.75 9.66 10.94
N ASP A 200 12.53 10.84 11.50
CA ASP A 200 13.58 11.69 12.07
C ASP A 200 14.40 10.99 13.17
N ALA A 201 13.74 10.26 14.08
CA ALA A 201 14.41 9.47 15.10
C ALA A 201 15.29 8.36 14.50
N CYS A 202 14.77 7.58 13.55
CA CYS A 202 15.49 6.45 12.96
C CYS A 202 16.64 6.89 12.05
N THR A 203 16.50 8.01 11.34
CA THR A 203 17.55 8.57 10.48
C THR A 203 18.56 9.44 11.24
N SER A 204 18.36 9.66 12.53
CA SER A 204 19.35 10.31 13.40
C SER A 204 20.53 9.37 13.72
N GLY A 205 21.66 9.95 14.15
CA GLY A 205 22.80 9.19 14.68
C GLY A 205 22.44 8.46 15.98
N ASN A 206 23.17 7.38 16.32
CA ASN A 206 22.80 6.44 17.39
C ASN A 206 22.39 7.07 18.74
N SER A 207 23.15 8.03 19.27
CA SER A 207 22.80 8.66 20.57
C SER A 207 21.47 9.40 20.51
N VAL A 208 21.24 10.19 19.45
CA VAL A 208 20.02 10.98 19.26
C VAL A 208 18.84 10.05 18.94
N ARG A 209 19.07 8.99 18.15
CA ARG A 209 18.07 7.95 17.89
C ARG A 209 17.58 7.32 19.19
N LYS A 210 18.51 6.89 20.07
CA LYS A 210 18.15 6.30 21.37
C LYS A 210 17.29 7.28 22.18
N GLU A 211 17.78 8.50 22.38
CA GLU A 211 17.10 9.53 23.18
C GLU A 211 15.67 9.80 22.69
N LYS A 212 15.50 10.01 21.38
CA LYS A 212 14.18 10.23 20.76
C LYS A 212 13.27 9.01 20.99
N LEU A 213 13.73 7.81 20.64
CA LEU A 213 12.90 6.60 20.72
C LEU A 213 12.54 6.21 22.17
N LEU A 214 13.33 6.57 23.18
CA LEU A 214 12.94 6.35 24.58
C LEU A 214 11.76 7.25 25.02
N LEU A 215 11.57 8.37 24.33
CA LEU A 215 10.51 9.35 24.60
C LEU A 215 9.41 9.32 23.52
N TRP A 216 9.31 8.22 22.77
CA TRP A 216 8.39 8.08 21.65
C TRP A 216 6.94 8.36 22.06
N ASP A 217 6.57 7.95 23.28
CA ASP A 217 5.19 7.97 23.77
C ASP A 217 4.72 9.34 24.26
N GLN A 218 5.64 10.31 24.30
CA GLN A 218 5.40 11.72 24.62
C GLN A 218 5.28 12.58 23.36
N GLN A 219 5.45 11.99 22.17
CA GLN A 219 5.43 12.72 20.91
C GLN A 219 4.02 12.93 20.38
N PRO A 220 3.78 14.01 19.60
CA PRO A 220 2.51 14.22 18.92
C PRO A 220 2.10 13.02 18.07
N GLY A 221 0.83 12.62 18.17
CA GLY A 221 0.27 11.49 17.41
C GLY A 221 0.66 10.10 17.93
N ALA A 222 1.55 9.99 18.93
CA ALA A 222 2.06 8.70 19.39
C ALA A 222 0.99 7.82 20.01
N ARG A 223 0.10 8.39 20.86
CA ARG A 223 -0.96 7.64 21.55
C ARG A 223 -2.19 7.42 20.68
N GLU A 224 -2.36 8.24 19.65
CA GLU A 224 -3.30 8.02 18.56
C GLU A 224 -2.86 6.84 17.69
N ALA A 225 -1.56 6.73 17.41
CA ALA A 225 -0.97 5.64 16.63
C ALA A 225 -0.87 4.33 17.43
N HIS A 226 -0.48 4.42 18.70
CA HIS A 226 -0.26 3.29 19.61
C HIS A 226 -0.88 3.59 20.97
N PRO A 227 -2.14 3.14 21.20
CA PRO A 227 -2.84 3.39 22.45
C PRO A 227 -2.06 2.89 23.68
N THR A 228 -2.35 3.49 24.83
CA THR A 228 -1.72 3.09 26.10
C THR A 228 -1.95 1.61 26.39
N ARG A 229 -0.86 0.86 26.61
CA ARG A 229 -0.83 -0.62 26.77
C ARG A 229 -1.20 -1.42 25.51
N ALA A 230 -1.08 -0.82 24.33
CA ALA A 230 -1.29 -1.47 23.04
C ALA A 230 -0.23 -0.99 22.02
N ALA A 231 1.03 -0.88 22.46
CA ALA A 231 2.16 -0.42 21.66
C ALA A 231 3.10 -1.57 21.24
N GLU A 232 2.70 -2.83 21.43
CA GLU A 232 3.47 -4.02 21.09
C GLU A 232 3.89 -4.05 19.61
N HIS A 233 3.09 -3.45 18.73
CA HIS A 233 3.39 -3.33 17.29
C HIS A 233 4.51 -2.33 16.97
N LEU A 234 4.81 -1.38 17.85
CA LEU A 234 5.96 -0.48 17.69
C LEU A 234 7.25 -1.09 18.24
N MET A 235 7.17 -1.96 19.24
CA MET A 235 8.34 -2.50 19.96
C MET A 235 9.41 -3.14 19.05
N PRO A 236 9.06 -3.89 17.98
CA PRO A 236 10.06 -4.39 17.04
C PRO A 236 10.91 -3.29 16.42
N LEU A 237 10.35 -2.12 16.07
CA LEU A 237 11.11 -0.99 15.54
C LEU A 237 12.21 -0.55 16.53
N ILE A 238 11.87 -0.47 17.82
CA ILE A 238 12.80 -0.03 18.87
C ILE A 238 13.96 -1.04 19.04
N VAL A 239 13.65 -2.34 18.98
CA VAL A 239 14.68 -3.40 18.97
C VAL A 239 15.59 -3.25 17.74
N ILE A 240 15.02 -3.04 16.55
CA ILE A 240 15.80 -2.87 15.32
C ILE A 240 16.65 -1.61 15.35
N ALA A 241 16.14 -0.51 15.89
CA ALA A 241 16.89 0.72 16.08
C ALA A 241 18.14 0.50 16.95
N GLY A 242 18.01 -0.28 18.04
CA GLY A 242 19.13 -0.70 18.88
C GLY A 242 20.12 -1.61 18.15
N ALA A 243 19.63 -2.49 17.27
CA ALA A 243 20.47 -3.36 16.45
C ALA A 243 21.17 -2.62 15.28
N GLY A 244 20.66 -1.45 14.88
CA GLY A 244 21.04 -0.70 13.67
C GLY A 244 22.48 -0.18 13.67
N GLY A 245 23.11 -0.03 14.84
CA GLY A 245 24.49 0.42 14.97
C GLY A 245 24.65 1.93 14.98
N ASP A 246 25.88 2.41 14.73
CA ASP A 246 26.26 3.79 15.05
C ASP A 246 25.83 4.82 13.98
N GLY A 247 25.71 4.38 12.73
CA GLY A 247 25.28 5.21 11.61
C GLY A 247 23.76 5.43 11.56
N PRO A 248 23.31 6.46 10.81
CA PRO A 248 21.89 6.73 10.59
C PRO A 248 21.19 5.58 9.85
N GLY A 249 19.90 5.37 10.13
CA GLY A 249 19.05 4.51 9.30
C GLY A 249 18.58 5.23 8.04
N GLU A 250 17.78 4.53 7.23
CA GLU A 250 17.14 5.05 6.02
C GLU A 250 15.67 4.63 6.01
N ARG A 251 14.75 5.56 5.71
CA ARG A 251 13.35 5.23 5.43
C ARG A 251 13.23 4.74 3.99
N ILE A 252 13.13 3.42 3.84
CA ILE A 252 13.05 2.74 2.53
C ILE A 252 11.61 2.45 2.07
N PHE A 253 10.62 2.77 2.90
CA PHE A 253 9.19 2.61 2.59
C PHE A 253 8.38 3.69 3.31
N ASN A 254 7.48 4.33 2.57
CA ASN A 254 6.40 5.17 3.09
C ASN A 254 5.16 4.93 2.22
N TRP A 255 4.03 4.65 2.86
CA TRP A 255 2.79 4.36 2.16
C TRP A 255 1.61 5.01 2.89
N ASP A 256 0.90 5.84 2.13
CA ASP A 256 -0.34 6.45 2.57
C ASP A 256 -1.52 5.52 2.27
N MET A 257 -2.08 4.90 3.31
CA MET A 257 -3.31 4.09 3.21
C MET A 257 -4.60 4.93 3.10
N SER A 258 -4.55 6.24 3.37
CA SER A 258 -5.71 7.13 3.23
C SER A 258 -6.15 7.25 1.78
N GLY A 259 -5.21 7.10 0.84
CA GLY A 259 -5.50 7.12 -0.57
C GLY A 259 -5.83 8.49 -1.14
N THR A 260 -5.41 9.58 -0.46
CA THR A 260 -5.80 10.97 -0.77
C THR A 260 -4.76 11.75 -1.57
N GLU A 261 -3.59 11.16 -1.84
CA GLU A 261 -2.53 11.80 -2.63
C GLU A 261 -2.64 11.49 -4.13
N VAL A 262 -2.76 12.53 -4.95
CA VAL A 262 -2.69 12.43 -6.41
C VAL A 262 -1.24 12.27 -6.88
N THR A 263 -0.96 11.23 -7.66
CA THR A 263 0.33 11.04 -8.34
C THR A 263 0.24 11.51 -9.79
N ILE A 264 1.20 12.33 -10.23
CA ILE A 264 1.27 12.89 -11.58
C ILE A 264 2.54 12.42 -12.25
N SER A 265 2.45 11.79 -13.42
CA SER A 265 3.61 11.42 -14.23
C SER A 265 4.39 12.66 -14.65
N SER A 266 5.70 12.68 -14.43
CA SER A 266 6.53 13.89 -14.65
C SER A 266 7.83 13.68 -15.43
N GLY A 267 8.00 12.48 -16.00
CA GLY A 267 9.11 12.18 -16.91
C GLY A 267 8.87 12.76 -18.30
N ASP A 268 9.94 12.86 -19.10
CA ASP A 268 9.82 13.14 -20.55
C ASP A 268 9.50 11.87 -21.35
N ARG A 269 9.83 10.71 -20.76
CA ARG A 269 9.68 9.38 -21.35
C ARG A 269 9.19 8.41 -20.28
N HIS A 270 8.34 7.49 -20.72
CA HIS A 270 7.63 6.57 -19.83
C HIS A 270 7.66 5.17 -20.45
N GLU A 271 7.99 4.18 -19.63
CA GLU A 271 7.85 2.77 -20.03
C GLU A 271 6.38 2.36 -19.91
N LEU A 272 5.99 1.30 -20.62
CA LEU A 272 4.68 0.69 -20.37
C LEU A 272 4.70 -0.06 -19.04
N TYR A 273 3.66 0.16 -18.26
CA TYR A 273 3.40 -0.55 -17.02
C TYR A 273 2.24 -1.53 -17.24
N PHE A 274 2.57 -2.81 -17.41
CA PHE A 274 1.57 -3.86 -17.60
C PHE A 274 0.97 -4.26 -16.25
N ASP A 275 -0.16 -3.66 -15.90
CA ASP A 275 -0.91 -3.88 -14.66
C ASP A 275 -2.02 -4.94 -14.78
N TYR A 276 -1.95 -5.78 -15.81
CA TYR A 276 -2.83 -6.93 -16.03
C TYR A 276 -2.03 -8.23 -16.19
N TYR A 277 -2.68 -9.35 -15.85
CA TYR A 277 -2.06 -10.68 -15.80
C TYR A 277 -2.96 -11.73 -16.45
N GLY A 278 -2.37 -12.84 -16.92
CA GLY A 278 -3.13 -13.97 -17.47
C GLY A 278 -3.56 -13.81 -18.93
N PHE A 279 -3.08 -12.78 -19.63
CA PHE A 279 -3.33 -12.55 -21.06
C PHE A 279 -2.25 -13.21 -21.94
N PRO A 280 -2.51 -13.43 -23.24
CA PRO A 280 -1.53 -14.02 -24.15
C PRO A 280 -0.19 -13.26 -24.17
N PRO A 281 0.97 -13.93 -24.28
CA PRO A 281 2.29 -13.29 -24.28
C PRO A 281 2.46 -12.14 -25.28
N GLU A 282 1.69 -12.15 -26.36
CA GLU A 282 1.67 -11.11 -27.39
C GLU A 282 1.22 -9.76 -26.86
N THR A 283 0.33 -9.70 -25.86
CA THR A 283 -0.17 -8.44 -25.30
C THR A 283 0.93 -7.67 -24.55
N TYR A 284 1.93 -8.39 -24.02
CA TYR A 284 3.08 -7.79 -23.33
C TYR A 284 4.16 -7.28 -24.30
N LYS A 285 3.94 -7.41 -25.62
CA LYS A 285 4.86 -6.91 -26.66
C LYS A 285 4.42 -5.56 -27.23
N TYR A 286 3.29 -5.01 -26.79
CA TYR A 286 2.85 -3.68 -27.20
C TYR A 286 3.88 -2.62 -26.82
N LYS A 287 3.92 -1.56 -27.62
CA LYS A 287 4.77 -0.38 -27.42
C LYS A 287 3.94 0.86 -27.68
N TYR A 288 4.10 1.87 -26.84
CA TYR A 288 3.42 3.15 -27.00
C TYR A 288 4.28 4.24 -26.36
N ASP A 289 4.99 4.99 -27.21
CA ASP A 289 6.11 5.85 -26.80
C ASP A 289 5.73 7.34 -26.78
N ALA A 290 4.52 7.64 -26.33
CA ALA A 290 4.06 9.03 -26.21
C ALA A 290 4.94 9.80 -25.22
N PRO A 291 5.41 11.00 -25.57
CA PRO A 291 6.23 11.80 -24.67
C PRO A 291 5.42 12.23 -23.44
N GLY A 292 6.11 12.49 -22.33
CA GLY A 292 5.55 13.25 -21.22
C GLY A 292 5.74 14.75 -21.42
N ASP A 293 5.26 15.55 -20.48
CA ASP A 293 5.49 17.00 -20.40
C ASP A 293 5.77 17.40 -18.94
N PRO A 294 7.04 17.40 -18.50
CA PRO A 294 7.39 17.72 -17.11
C PRO A 294 7.02 19.13 -16.68
N GLU A 295 6.92 20.08 -17.61
CA GLU A 295 6.52 21.45 -17.30
C GLU A 295 5.02 21.49 -17.00
N LEU A 296 4.20 20.89 -17.87
CA LEU A 296 2.77 20.74 -17.61
C LEU A 296 2.49 19.95 -16.34
N ALA A 297 3.24 18.86 -16.07
CA ALA A 297 3.12 18.09 -14.83
C ALA A 297 3.30 18.97 -13.58
N LYS A 298 4.33 19.83 -13.57
CA LYS A 298 4.59 20.78 -12.47
C LYS A 298 3.48 21.82 -12.33
N ARG A 299 2.95 22.31 -13.45
CA ARG A 299 1.85 23.27 -13.47
C ARG A 299 0.57 22.66 -12.90
N ILE A 300 0.25 21.42 -13.27
CA ILE A 300 -0.87 20.65 -12.73
C ILE A 300 -0.69 20.43 -11.22
N GLN A 301 0.48 19.99 -10.77
CA GLN A 301 0.76 19.80 -9.34
C GLN A 301 0.58 21.11 -8.56
N THR A 302 1.08 22.21 -9.08
CA THR A 302 0.95 23.53 -8.45
C THR A 302 -0.51 23.94 -8.32
N ALA A 303 -1.31 23.69 -9.37
CA ALA A 303 -2.74 23.97 -9.36
C ALA A 303 -3.51 23.11 -8.33
N LEU A 304 -3.22 21.81 -8.26
CA LEU A 304 -3.82 20.90 -7.28
C LEU A 304 -3.45 21.32 -5.85
N LYS A 305 -2.17 21.58 -5.57
CA LYS A 305 -1.71 22.05 -4.25
C LYS A 305 -2.36 23.37 -3.84
N LYS A 306 -2.51 24.31 -4.77
CA LYS A 306 -3.20 25.59 -4.51
C LYS A 306 -4.68 25.40 -4.15
N ALA A 307 -5.31 24.35 -4.66
CA ALA A 307 -6.68 23.96 -4.33
C ALA A 307 -6.80 23.11 -3.06
N GLY A 308 -5.69 22.87 -2.34
CA GLY A 308 -5.67 22.04 -1.13
C GLY A 308 -5.65 20.53 -1.42
N ILE A 309 -5.41 20.11 -2.66
CA ILE A 309 -5.34 18.70 -3.03
C ILE A 309 -3.88 18.22 -2.92
N HIS A 310 -3.65 17.22 -2.07
CA HIS A 310 -2.35 16.60 -1.88
C HIS A 310 -1.89 15.94 -3.18
N SER A 311 -0.67 16.24 -3.61
CA SER A 311 -0.15 15.72 -4.88
C SER A 311 1.36 15.65 -4.97
N LYS A 312 1.87 14.61 -5.63
CA LYS A 312 3.29 14.39 -5.93
C LYS A 312 3.57 14.15 -7.42
N LEU A 313 4.80 14.45 -7.82
CA LEU A 313 5.33 14.13 -9.13
C LEU A 313 6.04 12.77 -9.07
N ASP A 314 5.80 11.92 -10.06
CA ASP A 314 6.50 10.65 -10.24
C ASP A 314 7.19 10.60 -11.61
N PRO A 315 8.52 10.80 -11.67
CA PRO A 315 9.26 10.79 -12.93
C PRO A 315 9.42 9.38 -13.51
N LYS A 316 9.02 8.33 -12.78
CA LYS A 316 9.15 6.92 -13.17
C LYS A 316 7.80 6.25 -13.41
N ARG A 317 6.68 6.97 -13.29
CA ARG A 317 5.35 6.41 -13.52
C ARG A 317 5.22 6.00 -14.98
N GLY A 318 5.18 4.71 -15.27
CA GLY A 318 4.90 4.21 -16.62
C GLY A 318 3.45 4.39 -17.04
N TRP A 319 3.17 4.28 -18.35
CA TRP A 319 1.82 4.25 -18.89
C TRP A 319 1.16 2.92 -18.56
N ASP A 320 0.13 2.94 -17.71
CA ASP A 320 -0.66 1.75 -17.40
C ASP A 320 -1.69 1.42 -18.50
N HIS A 321 -2.36 0.27 -18.39
CA HIS A 321 -3.31 -0.15 -19.42
C HIS A 321 -4.45 0.85 -19.65
N GLY A 322 -4.85 1.59 -18.61
CA GLY A 322 -5.86 2.63 -18.71
C GLY A 322 -5.41 3.79 -19.60
N VAL A 323 -4.10 4.01 -19.73
CA VAL A 323 -3.52 5.02 -20.62
C VAL A 323 -3.16 4.45 -21.98
N PHE A 324 -2.27 3.45 -22.05
CA PHE A 324 -1.68 3.08 -23.34
C PHE A 324 -2.66 2.34 -24.26
N VAL A 325 -3.62 1.55 -23.73
CA VAL A 325 -4.55 0.79 -24.57
C VAL A 325 -5.52 1.70 -25.34
N PRO A 326 -6.22 2.65 -24.69
CA PRO A 326 -7.05 3.62 -25.43
C PRO A 326 -6.20 4.48 -26.37
N MET A 327 -5.01 4.89 -25.94
CA MET A 327 -4.20 5.82 -26.72
C MET A 327 -3.54 5.17 -27.94
N LEU A 328 -3.26 3.87 -27.91
CA LEU A 328 -2.89 3.10 -29.11
C LEU A 328 -3.96 3.19 -30.21
N LEU A 329 -5.24 3.33 -29.84
CA LEU A 329 -6.35 3.42 -30.78
C LEU A 329 -6.66 4.87 -31.17
N ILE A 330 -6.60 5.80 -30.22
CA ILE A 330 -6.97 7.21 -30.42
C ILE A 330 -5.82 8.00 -31.06
N ASN A 331 -4.59 7.78 -30.62
CA ASN A 331 -3.39 8.41 -31.14
C ASN A 331 -2.28 7.38 -31.45
N PRO A 332 -2.44 6.53 -32.47
CA PRO A 332 -1.45 5.49 -32.79
C PRO A 332 -0.05 6.03 -33.14
N ALA A 333 0.07 7.30 -33.52
CA ALA A 333 1.35 7.93 -33.81
C ALA A 333 2.18 8.21 -32.55
N ALA A 334 1.54 8.24 -31.36
CA ALA A 334 2.17 8.53 -30.08
C ALA A 334 2.94 9.87 -30.08
N ASP A 335 2.42 10.87 -30.79
CA ASP A 335 3.07 12.17 -31.01
C ASP A 335 2.48 13.31 -30.14
N ILE A 336 1.42 13.03 -29.39
CA ILE A 336 0.81 13.98 -28.44
C ILE A 336 1.37 13.68 -27.03
N PRO A 337 1.92 14.69 -26.32
CA PRO A 337 2.35 14.52 -24.94
C PRO A 337 1.21 14.10 -24.01
N ILE A 338 1.48 13.17 -23.09
CA ILE A 338 0.52 12.65 -22.12
C ILE A 338 1.00 12.95 -20.71
N ILE A 339 0.08 13.39 -19.86
CA ILE A 339 0.25 13.43 -18.41
C ILE A 339 -0.78 12.49 -17.79
N GLN A 340 -0.29 11.42 -17.18
CA GLN A 340 -1.11 10.52 -16.39
C GLN A 340 -1.26 11.06 -14.97
N ILE A 341 -2.50 11.09 -14.50
CA ILE A 341 -2.88 11.50 -13.15
C ILE A 341 -3.61 10.32 -12.49
N SER A 342 -3.22 9.93 -11.27
CA SER A 342 -3.91 8.87 -10.54
C SER A 342 -5.27 9.33 -10.02
N VAL A 343 -6.22 8.40 -9.98
CA VAL A 343 -7.40 8.52 -9.11
C VAL A 343 -7.00 8.27 -7.65
N LEU A 344 -7.81 8.75 -6.71
CA LEU A 344 -7.64 8.57 -5.28
C LEU A 344 -8.18 7.19 -4.85
N SER A 345 -7.43 6.44 -4.06
CA SER A 345 -7.84 5.08 -3.67
C SER A 345 -8.98 5.07 -2.65
N ASN A 346 -9.23 6.19 -1.96
CA ASN A 346 -10.40 6.39 -1.11
C ASN A 346 -11.74 6.38 -1.88
N GLN A 347 -11.71 6.58 -3.21
CA GLN A 347 -12.88 6.60 -4.09
C GLN A 347 -13.93 7.65 -3.69
N ASP A 348 -13.51 8.74 -3.04
CA ASP A 348 -14.42 9.80 -2.65
C ASP A 348 -14.89 10.60 -3.89
N PRO A 349 -16.19 10.62 -4.21
CA PRO A 349 -16.66 11.26 -5.43
C PRO A 349 -16.49 12.79 -5.41
N GLU A 350 -16.52 13.43 -4.25
CA GLU A 350 -16.35 14.88 -4.15
C GLU A 350 -14.89 15.28 -4.39
N GLU A 351 -13.94 14.57 -3.79
CA GLU A 351 -12.51 14.79 -4.03
C GLU A 351 -12.16 14.59 -5.51
N HIS A 352 -12.67 13.55 -6.16
CA HIS A 352 -12.48 13.33 -7.60
C HIS A 352 -13.12 14.42 -8.45
N TYR A 353 -14.34 14.87 -8.12
CA TYR A 353 -14.99 15.96 -8.83
C TYR A 353 -14.17 17.26 -8.70
N ASN A 354 -13.61 17.52 -7.52
CA ASN A 354 -12.76 18.68 -7.26
C ASN A 354 -11.43 18.63 -8.03
N ILE A 355 -10.81 17.45 -8.18
CA ILE A 355 -9.66 17.27 -9.11
C ILE A 355 -10.07 17.74 -10.51
N GLY A 356 -11.23 17.28 -11.01
CA GLY A 356 -11.79 17.70 -12.28
C GLY A 356 -11.95 19.22 -12.42
N GLN A 357 -12.50 19.87 -11.40
CA GLN A 357 -12.69 21.33 -11.36
C GLN A 357 -11.35 22.08 -11.46
N VAL A 358 -10.29 21.58 -10.83
CA VAL A 358 -8.94 22.16 -10.96
C VAL A 358 -8.40 21.93 -12.36
N LEU A 359 -8.55 20.73 -12.92
CA LEU A 359 -8.04 20.39 -14.25
C LEU A 359 -8.75 21.19 -15.36
N LYS A 360 -10.03 21.55 -15.19
CA LYS A 360 -10.83 22.34 -16.13
C LYS A 360 -10.07 23.53 -16.73
N GLN A 361 -9.25 24.22 -15.94
CA GLN A 361 -8.53 25.42 -16.38
C GLN A 361 -7.58 25.16 -17.57
N PHE A 362 -7.00 23.95 -17.64
CA PHE A 362 -6.05 23.59 -18.70
C PHE A 362 -6.73 23.35 -20.06
N ARG A 363 -8.05 23.10 -20.09
CA ARG A 363 -8.82 22.97 -21.35
C ARG A 363 -8.71 24.22 -22.22
N LYS A 364 -8.62 25.41 -21.61
CA LYS A 364 -8.47 26.69 -22.31
C LYS A 364 -7.13 26.84 -23.03
N GLU A 365 -6.15 26.00 -22.70
CA GLU A 365 -4.83 25.97 -23.32
C GLU A 365 -4.73 24.94 -24.46
N GLY A 366 -5.86 24.32 -24.83
CA GLY A 366 -5.88 23.26 -25.84
C GLY A 366 -5.51 21.88 -25.30
N ILE A 367 -5.45 21.71 -23.97
CA ILE A 367 -5.16 20.42 -23.33
C ILE A 367 -6.46 19.62 -23.19
N ALA A 368 -6.49 18.44 -23.79
CA ALA A 368 -7.58 17.49 -23.62
C ALA A 368 -7.45 16.78 -22.26
N ILE A 369 -8.56 16.65 -21.53
CA ILE A 369 -8.63 15.87 -20.29
C ILE A 369 -9.40 14.61 -20.61
N PHE A 370 -8.77 13.46 -20.43
CA PHE A 370 -9.30 12.16 -20.83
C PHE A 370 -9.43 11.24 -19.62
N GLY A 371 -10.62 10.67 -19.41
CA GLY A 371 -10.90 9.72 -18.33
C GLY A 371 -11.12 8.34 -18.91
N SER A 372 -10.20 7.42 -18.63
CA SER A 372 -10.29 6.03 -19.06
C SER A 372 -10.70 5.15 -17.89
N GLY A 373 -11.86 4.50 -18.00
CA GLY A 373 -12.46 3.69 -16.94
C GLY A 373 -13.62 2.85 -17.48
N MET A 374 -14.45 2.32 -16.60
CA MET A 374 -15.64 1.55 -16.98
C MET A 374 -16.86 2.02 -16.18
N SER A 375 -18.01 2.19 -16.84
CA SER A 375 -19.29 2.46 -16.16
C SER A 375 -19.87 1.22 -15.47
N TYR A 376 -19.26 0.03 -15.66
CA TYR A 376 -19.52 -1.21 -14.96
C TYR A 376 -18.20 -1.95 -14.67
N HIS A 377 -17.94 -2.34 -13.42
CA HIS A 377 -16.69 -3.01 -13.02
C HIS A 377 -16.89 -4.07 -11.91
N ASN A 378 -17.90 -4.94 -12.04
CA ASN A 378 -18.06 -6.07 -11.13
C ASN A 378 -17.43 -7.35 -11.71
N MET A 379 -16.15 -7.56 -11.41
CA MET A 379 -15.39 -8.70 -11.94
C MET A 379 -15.92 -10.06 -11.44
N ARG A 380 -16.54 -10.12 -10.26
CA ARG A 380 -17.13 -11.36 -9.76
C ARG A 380 -18.30 -11.80 -10.63
N GLU A 381 -19.18 -10.86 -10.98
CA GLU A 381 -20.28 -11.13 -11.90
C GLU A 381 -19.77 -11.36 -13.33
N PHE A 382 -18.72 -10.67 -13.76
CA PHE A 382 -18.08 -10.92 -15.05
C PHE A 382 -17.55 -12.37 -15.19
N PHE A 383 -16.88 -12.91 -14.17
CA PHE A 383 -16.28 -14.26 -14.24
C PHE A 383 -17.22 -15.40 -13.83
N TYR A 384 -18.17 -15.15 -12.92
CA TYR A 384 -19.00 -16.19 -12.31
C TYR A 384 -20.50 -15.97 -12.50
N GLY A 385 -20.90 -14.81 -13.02
CA GLY A 385 -22.29 -14.50 -13.35
C GLY A 385 -22.73 -15.33 -14.54
N ARG A 386 -23.73 -16.20 -14.32
CA ARG A 386 -24.35 -16.95 -15.41
C ARG A 386 -25.07 -15.97 -16.33
N ASN A 387 -25.03 -16.24 -17.64
CA ASN A 387 -25.85 -15.63 -18.70
C ASN A 387 -27.24 -15.22 -18.20
N ALA A 388 -27.35 -13.99 -17.71
CA ALA A 388 -28.63 -13.34 -17.56
C ALA A 388 -28.97 -12.87 -18.98
N GLY A 389 -30.09 -13.32 -19.55
CA GLY A 389 -30.54 -12.86 -20.86
C GLY A 389 -31.01 -11.39 -20.85
N ARG A 390 -30.37 -10.52 -20.05
CA ARG A 390 -30.65 -9.11 -19.84
C ARG A 390 -29.38 -8.35 -19.46
N VAL A 391 -29.41 -7.03 -19.67
CA VAL A 391 -28.41 -6.11 -19.16
C VAL A 391 -28.57 -5.96 -17.65
N VAL A 392 -27.49 -6.14 -16.88
CA VAL A 392 -27.55 -6.17 -15.41
C VAL A 392 -27.46 -4.80 -14.75
N ASN A 393 -26.94 -3.80 -15.47
CA ASN A 393 -26.68 -2.46 -14.98
C ASN A 393 -27.44 -1.36 -15.75
N GLU A 394 -28.56 -1.71 -16.38
CA GLU A 394 -29.35 -0.77 -17.19
C GLU A 394 -29.82 0.46 -16.39
N GLU A 395 -30.39 0.26 -15.21
CA GLU A 395 -30.85 1.35 -14.34
C GLU A 395 -29.71 2.30 -13.93
N PHE A 396 -28.54 1.73 -13.62
CA PHE A 396 -27.38 2.53 -13.25
C PHE A 396 -26.79 3.30 -14.45
N ASP A 397 -26.78 2.69 -15.64
CA ASP A 397 -26.36 3.38 -16.88
C ASP A 397 -27.31 4.53 -17.26
N GLU A 398 -28.62 4.35 -17.07
CA GLU A 398 -29.61 5.42 -17.27
C GLU A 398 -29.40 6.57 -16.29
N PHE A 399 -29.13 6.27 -15.01
CA PHE A 399 -28.74 7.27 -14.02
C PHE A 399 -27.47 8.04 -14.45
N LEU A 400 -26.42 7.34 -14.89
CA LEU A 400 -25.19 7.98 -15.35
C LEU A 400 -25.44 8.89 -16.55
N ASN A 401 -26.29 8.46 -17.47
CA ASN A 401 -26.69 9.29 -18.61
C ASN A 401 -27.41 10.57 -18.16
N ASP A 402 -28.45 10.43 -17.35
CA ASP A 402 -29.21 11.56 -16.80
C ASP A 402 -28.31 12.53 -16.00
N ALA A 403 -27.39 12.01 -15.18
CA ALA A 403 -26.42 12.82 -14.45
C ALA A 403 -25.45 13.56 -15.38
N CYS A 404 -24.81 12.86 -16.33
CA CYS A 404 -23.77 13.44 -17.18
C CYS A 404 -24.32 14.42 -18.22
N THR A 405 -25.58 14.26 -18.64
CA THR A 405 -26.26 15.19 -19.57
C THR A 405 -27.02 16.31 -18.85
N SER A 406 -26.91 16.40 -17.51
CA SER A 406 -27.44 17.52 -16.73
C SER A 406 -26.45 18.69 -16.68
N GLY A 407 -26.94 19.90 -16.37
CA GLY A 407 -26.09 21.06 -16.07
C GLY A 407 -25.24 20.86 -14.81
N ASN A 408 -24.16 21.62 -14.67
CA ASN A 408 -23.09 21.38 -13.67
C ASN A 408 -23.57 21.17 -12.22
N SER A 409 -24.45 22.02 -11.69
CA SER A 409 -24.93 21.88 -10.30
C SER A 409 -25.66 20.55 -10.07
N VAL A 410 -26.56 20.18 -10.98
CA VAL A 410 -27.34 18.94 -10.91
C VAL A 410 -26.45 17.73 -11.18
N ARG A 411 -25.52 17.83 -12.13
CA ARG A 411 -24.52 16.80 -12.41
C ARG A 411 -23.68 16.51 -11.17
N LYS A 412 -23.16 17.54 -10.49
CA LYS A 412 -22.40 17.38 -9.24
C LYS A 412 -23.25 16.66 -8.20
N GLU A 413 -24.42 17.18 -7.87
CA GLU A 413 -25.32 16.62 -6.85
C GLU A 413 -25.60 15.12 -7.09
N LYS A 414 -25.98 14.77 -8.32
CA LYS A 414 -26.25 13.37 -8.69
C LYS A 414 -25.01 12.51 -8.54
N LEU A 415 -23.87 12.92 -9.12
CA LEU A 415 -22.65 12.11 -9.10
C LEU A 415 -22.03 11.97 -7.70
N LEU A 416 -22.26 12.90 -6.77
CA LEU A 416 -21.83 12.72 -5.37
C LEU A 416 -22.63 11.64 -4.64
N LEU A 417 -23.86 11.36 -5.09
CA LEU A 417 -24.77 10.37 -4.53
C LEU A 417 -24.87 9.12 -5.42
N TRP A 418 -23.89 8.90 -6.30
CA TRP A 418 -23.91 7.81 -7.28
C TRP A 418 -24.08 6.44 -6.63
N ASP A 419 -23.50 6.25 -5.45
CA ASP A 419 -23.42 4.96 -4.77
C ASP A 419 -24.70 4.58 -4.00
N GLN A 420 -25.64 5.53 -3.92
CA GLN A 420 -26.99 5.36 -3.37
C GLN A 420 -28.03 5.05 -4.45
N GLN A 421 -27.62 5.05 -5.73
CA GLN A 421 -28.53 4.84 -6.84
C GLN A 421 -28.80 3.35 -7.07
N PRO A 422 -29.99 3.00 -7.60
CA PRO A 422 -30.28 1.62 -8.01
C PRO A 422 -29.23 1.05 -8.96
N GLY A 423 -28.78 -0.18 -8.71
CA GLY A 423 -27.80 -0.87 -9.54
C GLY A 423 -26.35 -0.40 -9.35
N ALA A 424 -26.08 0.63 -8.55
CA ALA A 424 -24.74 1.20 -8.40
C ALA A 424 -23.76 0.23 -7.76
N ARG A 425 -24.16 -0.50 -6.71
CA ARG A 425 -23.29 -1.44 -5.99
C ARG A 425 -23.17 -2.79 -6.68
N GLU A 426 -24.15 -3.14 -7.51
CA GLU A 426 -24.10 -4.24 -8.45
C GLU A 426 -23.10 -3.94 -9.57
N ALA A 427 -23.09 -2.71 -10.10
CA ALA A 427 -22.15 -2.28 -11.12
C ALA A 427 -20.74 -2.06 -10.57
N HIS A 428 -20.63 -1.48 -9.37
CA HIS A 428 -19.39 -1.14 -8.68
C HIS A 428 -19.46 -1.55 -7.21
N PRO A 429 -19.01 -2.77 -6.87
CA PRO A 429 -18.96 -3.23 -5.49
C PRO A 429 -18.18 -2.28 -4.58
N THR A 430 -18.46 -2.34 -3.27
CA THR A 430 -17.76 -1.50 -2.29
C THR A 430 -16.24 -1.66 -2.43
N ARG A 431 -15.54 -0.53 -2.53
CA ARG A 431 -14.08 -0.42 -2.77
C ARG A 431 -13.58 -0.83 -4.17
N ALA A 432 -14.47 -1.13 -5.11
CA ALA A 432 -14.14 -1.44 -6.51
C ALA A 432 -14.66 -0.37 -7.51
N ALA A 433 -14.92 0.84 -7.03
CA ALA A 433 -15.46 1.95 -7.82
C ALA A 433 -14.36 2.79 -8.49
N GLU A 434 -13.07 2.43 -8.35
CA GLU A 434 -11.97 3.18 -9.00
C GLU A 434 -12.12 3.29 -10.51
N HIS A 435 -12.77 2.33 -11.17
CA HIS A 435 -12.99 2.39 -12.60
C HIS A 435 -14.12 3.35 -13.00
N LEU A 436 -14.98 3.75 -12.05
CA LEU A 436 -15.95 4.83 -12.24
C LEU A 436 -15.34 6.21 -11.98
N MET A 437 -14.36 6.32 -11.08
CA MET A 437 -13.79 7.60 -10.65
C MET A 437 -13.26 8.50 -11.80
N PRO A 438 -12.65 7.97 -12.88
CA PRO A 438 -12.28 8.78 -14.04
C PRO A 438 -13.47 9.54 -14.63
N LEU A 439 -14.67 8.96 -14.70
CA LEU A 439 -15.86 9.65 -15.18
C LEU A 439 -16.22 10.84 -14.28
N ILE A 440 -16.11 10.68 -12.96
CA ILE A 440 -16.41 11.75 -11.99
C ILE A 440 -15.39 12.90 -12.13
N VAL A 441 -14.11 12.60 -12.32
CA VAL A 441 -13.06 13.60 -12.61
C VAL A 441 -13.41 14.36 -13.90
N ILE A 442 -13.76 13.65 -14.98
CA ILE A 442 -14.09 14.29 -16.26
C ILE A 442 -15.38 15.11 -16.17
N ALA A 443 -16.38 14.64 -15.43
CA ALA A 443 -17.59 15.42 -15.17
C ALA A 443 -17.27 16.72 -14.42
N GLY A 444 -16.35 16.68 -13.44
CA GLY A 444 -15.84 17.87 -12.77
C GLY A 444 -15.09 18.82 -13.72
N ALA A 445 -14.34 18.28 -14.68
CA ALA A 445 -13.65 19.06 -15.70
C ALA A 445 -14.58 19.58 -16.81
N GLY A 446 -15.82 19.06 -16.90
CA GLY A 446 -16.73 19.19 -18.03
C GLY A 446 -17.46 20.53 -18.16
N GLY A 447 -17.21 21.48 -17.26
CA GLY A 447 -17.74 22.83 -17.44
C GLY A 447 -19.09 23.11 -16.83
N ASP A 448 -19.71 24.24 -17.19
CA ASP A 448 -21.04 24.59 -16.68
C ASP A 448 -22.18 23.89 -17.47
N GLY A 449 -21.91 23.60 -18.75
CA GLY A 449 -22.86 22.98 -19.67
C GLY A 449 -23.06 21.46 -19.47
N PRO A 450 -24.14 20.92 -20.05
CA PRO A 450 -24.39 19.48 -20.06
C PRO A 450 -23.39 18.73 -20.94
N GLY A 451 -23.17 17.46 -20.62
CA GLY A 451 -22.40 16.55 -21.45
C GLY A 451 -23.24 15.92 -22.55
N GLU A 452 -22.57 15.14 -23.39
CA GLU A 452 -23.19 14.34 -24.44
C GLU A 452 -22.74 12.87 -24.27
N ARG A 453 -23.70 11.93 -24.27
CA ARG A 453 -23.38 10.50 -24.37
C ARG A 453 -23.07 10.15 -25.82
N ILE A 454 -21.82 9.78 -26.08
CA ILE A 454 -21.31 9.49 -27.43
C ILE A 454 -21.08 8.00 -27.69
N PHE A 455 -21.15 7.18 -26.65
CA PHE A 455 -21.01 5.73 -26.75
C PHE A 455 -21.97 5.05 -25.77
N ASN A 456 -22.63 3.98 -26.22
CA ASN A 456 -23.48 3.12 -25.41
C ASN A 456 -23.47 1.72 -26.03
N TRP A 457 -22.98 0.72 -25.31
CA TRP A 457 -22.78 -0.63 -25.84
C TRP A 457 -23.03 -1.70 -24.80
N ASP A 458 -23.83 -2.71 -25.16
CA ASP A 458 -24.10 -3.90 -24.35
C ASP A 458 -23.03 -4.96 -24.62
N MET A 459 -21.93 -4.88 -23.86
CA MET A 459 -20.84 -5.85 -23.91
C MET A 459 -21.35 -7.25 -23.55
N SER A 460 -21.16 -8.18 -24.49
CA SER A 460 -21.65 -9.57 -24.41
C SER A 460 -23.17 -9.70 -24.19
N GLY A 461 -23.95 -8.63 -24.44
CA GLY A 461 -25.39 -8.58 -24.17
C GLY A 461 -25.77 -8.52 -22.69
N THR A 462 -24.80 -8.28 -21.80
CA THR A 462 -25.00 -8.36 -20.34
C THR A 462 -24.57 -7.09 -19.60
N PHE A 463 -23.51 -6.41 -20.05
CA PHE A 463 -22.94 -5.26 -19.34
C PHE A 463 -22.98 -4.01 -20.23
N ARG A 464 -23.72 -2.99 -19.83
CA ARG A 464 -23.82 -1.73 -20.58
C ARG A 464 -22.68 -0.79 -20.21
N LEU A 465 -21.94 -0.37 -21.23
CA LEU A 465 -20.83 0.56 -21.13
C LEU A 465 -21.18 1.88 -21.85
N SER A 466 -20.93 3.01 -21.20
CA SER A 466 -21.20 4.34 -21.75
C SER A 466 -19.97 5.23 -21.80
N GLY A 467 -19.92 6.10 -22.80
CA GLY A 467 -18.89 7.13 -22.96
C GLY A 467 -19.51 8.51 -23.12
N PHE A 468 -18.92 9.51 -22.45
CA PHE A 468 -19.42 10.88 -22.37
C PHE A 468 -18.37 11.89 -22.81
N ILE A 469 -18.81 13.03 -23.33
CA ILE A 469 -17.94 14.15 -23.71
C ILE A 469 -18.54 15.50 -23.29
N TRP A 470 -17.67 16.43 -22.91
CA TRP A 470 -18.00 17.84 -22.69
C TRP A 470 -17.17 18.70 -23.64
N LYS A 471 -17.83 19.28 -24.65
CA LYS A 471 -17.18 20.07 -25.71
C LYS A 471 -17.14 21.56 -25.40
N ASN A 472 -18.14 22.07 -24.66
CA ASN A 472 -18.39 23.50 -24.51
C ASN A 472 -17.98 23.99 -23.12
N ASP A 473 -17.12 25.02 -23.09
CA ASP A 473 -16.96 25.99 -22.00
C ASP A 473 -16.58 27.35 -22.60
#